data_AF-A0A5H7F0N2-F1
#
_entry.id   AF-A0A5H7F0N2-F1
#
_cell.length_a   1.000
_cell.length_b   1.000
_cell.length_c   1.000
_cell.angle_alpha   90.00
_cell.angle_beta   90.00
_cell.angle_gamma   90.00
#
_symmetry.space_group_name_H-M   'P 1'
#
loop_
_entity.id
_entity.type
_entity.pdbx_description
1 polymer ?
#
loop_
_entity_poly.entity_id
_entity_poly.type
_entity_poly.pdbx_seq_one_letter_code
_entity_poly.pdbx_strand_id
1 'polypeptide(L)'
;MASRFLRSVCASTLTTAMNRVVVQEASESFQVEHTESLNMKPELIIKSMQTVISKQDEGAEQRIAGALVALNEAKDAHTASMGKLSDIEASIQRCEQERQTALSESAQAEQDWRSRFRTLRGNLTPELKAEHSKRIASRELADEFTGLITELEKDKSLAMLGACSSGTAYISAHEKAFTTYANSEWKKALAGISPALLRAFLLRIRSLEMSGETSPRATVTRELGDALNMQSALYHFDMEQEPVLSVTGMNRPVITGVDMALLRSPARRMKLAAELAAKDHEQAEG
;
A
#
# COMPACT_ATOMS: atom_id res chain seq x y z
N MET A 1 46.64 44.13 -21.68
CA MET A 1 45.60 45.06 -22.17
C MET A 1 44.26 44.48 -21.70
N ALA A 2 43.49 45.13 -20.82
CA ALA A 2 42.67 46.32 -21.08
C ALA A 2 41.61 45.98 -22.17
N SER A 3 40.31 45.84 -21.87
CA SER A 3 39.30 46.85 -21.49
C SER A 3 38.09 46.64 -22.44
N ARG A 4 36.81 46.93 -22.16
CA ARG A 4 36.12 47.62 -21.03
C ARG A 4 34.58 47.44 -21.13
N PHE A 5 33.88 47.48 -19.99
CA PHE A 5 32.53 48.08 -19.78
C PHE A 5 31.29 47.54 -20.55
N LEU A 6 30.01 47.73 -20.17
CA LEU A 6 29.24 48.27 -19.00
C LEU A 6 27.79 47.71 -19.16
N ARG A 7 26.85 47.55 -18.21
CA ARG A 7 26.65 47.75 -16.74
C ARG A 7 25.79 46.52 -16.29
N SER A 8 25.03 46.35 -15.21
CA SER A 8 24.64 47.04 -13.94
C SER A 8 24.28 45.90 -12.95
N VAL A 9 24.45 45.94 -11.62
CA VAL A 9 24.36 46.99 -10.58
C VAL A 9 22.93 47.43 -10.25
N CYS A 10 22.38 46.84 -9.18
CA CYS A 10 21.89 47.60 -8.02
C CYS A 10 22.07 46.75 -6.73
N ALA A 11 22.67 47.32 -5.68
CA ALA A 11 22.91 46.67 -4.39
C ALA A 11 23.12 47.72 -3.28
N SER A 12 22.59 47.48 -2.08
CA SER A 12 22.70 48.27 -0.82
C SER A 12 21.71 47.67 0.22
N THR A 13 21.77 47.81 1.54
CA THR A 13 22.74 48.21 2.61
C THR A 13 22.11 47.77 3.96
N LEU A 14 22.74 47.70 5.15
CA LEU A 14 24.11 47.94 5.64
C LEU A 14 24.35 47.02 6.88
N THR A 15 25.57 47.01 7.43
CA THR A 15 25.90 46.44 8.76
C THR A 15 25.82 47.51 9.85
N THR A 16 25.68 47.08 11.12
CA THR A 16 26.05 47.82 12.34
C THR A 16 25.20 49.03 12.75
N ALA A 17 24.53 48.91 13.90
CA ALA A 17 24.34 50.01 14.85
C ALA A 17 24.13 49.47 16.28
N MET A 18 25.12 49.67 17.16
CA MET A 18 24.84 49.68 18.61
C MET A 18 24.10 50.98 18.92
N ASN A 19 23.04 50.94 19.74
CA ASN A 19 22.50 52.17 20.31
C ASN A 19 22.22 52.01 21.80
N ARG A 20 22.87 52.87 22.60
CA ARG A 20 22.94 52.83 24.06
C ARG A 20 22.71 54.25 24.58
N VAL A 21 21.55 54.53 25.16
CA VAL A 21 21.26 55.79 25.86
C VAL A 21 20.34 55.50 27.05
N VAL A 22 20.84 55.80 28.26
CA VAL A 22 20.17 56.45 29.42
C VAL A 22 18.79 55.87 29.84
N VAL A 23 18.57 55.43 31.09
CA VAL A 23 18.70 56.19 32.34
C VAL A 23 19.62 55.54 33.39
N GLN A 24 20.17 56.36 34.28
CA GLN A 24 21.01 56.00 35.42
C GLN A 24 20.29 56.36 36.74
N GLU A 25 20.50 55.54 37.77
CA GLU A 25 20.15 55.76 39.19
C GLU A 25 18.67 56.01 39.56
N ALA A 26 18.04 54.97 40.10
CA ALA A 26 17.14 55.08 41.25
C ALA A 26 17.45 53.91 42.20
N SER A 27 17.77 54.19 43.46
CA SER A 27 18.21 53.20 44.45
C SER A 27 17.06 52.74 45.35
N GLU A 28 16.37 51.67 44.96
CA GLU A 28 15.36 51.02 45.82
C GLU A 28 15.75 49.58 46.15
N SER A 29 15.74 49.26 47.44
CA SER A 29 16.23 48.00 48.01
C SER A 29 15.13 46.94 48.02
N PHE A 30 14.93 46.27 46.89
CA PHE A 30 13.98 45.17 46.80
C PHE A 30 14.62 43.82 47.17
N GLN A 31 14.73 43.54 48.47
CA GLN A 31 14.87 42.16 48.94
C GLN A 31 13.52 41.46 48.87
N VAL A 32 13.30 40.68 47.81
CA VAL A 32 12.35 39.56 47.85
C VAL A 32 13.12 38.28 47.51
N GLU A 33 13.48 37.61 48.60
CA GLU A 33 13.42 36.16 48.84
C GLU A 33 14.02 35.19 47.81
N HIS A 34 14.53 34.07 48.34
CA HIS A 34 14.85 32.91 47.51
C HIS A 34 13.62 32.52 46.71
N THR A 35 13.74 32.47 45.38
CA THR A 35 12.76 31.78 44.56
C THR A 35 12.76 30.32 44.97
N GLU A 36 11.73 29.91 45.72
CA GLU A 36 11.47 28.50 46.00
C GLU A 36 11.54 27.75 44.68
N SER A 37 12.39 26.71 44.63
CA SER A 37 12.38 25.79 43.50
C SER A 37 10.94 25.32 43.31
N LEU A 38 10.38 25.48 42.10
CA LEU A 38 9.01 25.05 41.77
C LEU A 38 8.92 23.52 41.84
N ASN A 39 8.84 23.03 43.07
CA ASN A 39 8.74 21.64 43.46
C ASN A 39 7.31 21.19 43.20
N MET A 40 6.94 21.12 41.92
CA MET A 40 5.69 20.53 41.46
C MET A 40 5.57 19.17 42.12
N LYS A 41 4.63 19.06 43.06
CA LYS A 41 4.38 17.83 43.81
C LYS A 41 4.31 16.65 42.83
N PRO A 42 5.00 15.52 43.06
CA PRO A 42 5.05 14.41 42.09
C PRO A 42 3.67 13.98 41.58
N GLU A 43 2.64 14.07 42.42
CA GLU A 43 1.23 13.85 42.08
C GLU A 43 0.69 14.75 40.95
N LEU A 44 1.10 16.02 40.87
CA LEU A 44 0.72 16.92 39.77
C LEU A 44 1.41 16.54 38.46
N ILE A 45 2.66 16.06 38.52
CA ILE A 45 3.39 15.54 37.36
C ILE A 45 2.73 14.25 36.87
N ILE A 46 2.46 13.31 37.77
CA ILE A 46 1.74 12.06 37.48
C ILE A 46 0.36 12.36 36.87
N LYS A 47 -0.45 13.24 37.48
CA LYS A 47 -1.80 13.59 36.99
C LYS A 47 -1.78 14.26 35.61
N SER A 48 -0.80 15.12 35.33
CA SER A 48 -0.65 15.77 34.03
C SER A 48 -0.16 14.80 32.96
N MET A 49 0.81 13.94 33.28
CA MET A 49 1.23 12.83 32.39
C MET A 49 0.05 11.91 32.07
N GLN A 50 -0.74 11.50 33.07
CA GLN A 50 -1.89 10.63 32.89
C GLN A 50 -3.00 11.27 32.04
N THR A 51 -3.20 12.59 32.18
CA THR A 51 -4.12 13.37 31.31
C THR A 51 -3.63 13.44 29.86
N VAL A 52 -2.31 13.49 29.63
CA VAL A 52 -1.71 13.44 28.29
C VAL A 52 -1.84 12.04 27.68
N ILE A 53 -1.65 10.99 28.48
CA ILE A 53 -1.81 9.59 28.04
C ILE A 53 -3.24 9.34 27.53
N SER A 54 -4.28 9.70 28.30
CA SER A 54 -5.68 9.51 27.87
C SER A 54 -5.99 10.18 26.51
N LYS A 55 -5.53 11.42 26.29
CA LYS A 55 -5.73 12.13 25.02
C LYS A 55 -4.93 11.55 23.86
N GLN A 56 -3.78 10.91 24.14
CA GLN A 56 -3.02 10.19 23.11
C GLN A 56 -3.69 8.87 22.73
N ASP A 57 -4.47 8.27 23.64
CA ASP A 57 -5.20 7.03 23.41
C ASP A 57 -6.47 7.25 22.56
N GLU A 58 -7.31 8.24 22.90
CA GLU A 58 -8.45 8.68 22.06
C GLU A 58 -8.00 8.95 20.60
N GLY A 59 -6.88 9.66 20.47
CA GLY A 59 -6.25 9.96 19.18
C GLY A 59 -5.48 8.78 18.55
N ALA A 60 -5.38 7.62 19.21
CA ALA A 60 -4.86 6.37 18.66
C ALA A 60 -5.97 5.46 18.15
N GLU A 61 -7.03 5.26 18.93
CA GLU A 61 -8.22 4.49 18.55
C GLU A 61 -8.81 5.00 17.23
N GLN A 62 -8.97 6.31 17.09
CA GLN A 62 -9.44 6.95 15.85
C GLN A 62 -8.54 6.67 14.63
N ARG A 63 -7.20 6.61 14.83
CA ARG A 63 -6.23 6.29 13.76
C ARG A 63 -6.26 4.81 13.39
N ILE A 64 -6.47 3.92 14.37
CA ILE A 64 -6.64 2.47 14.13
C ILE A 64 -7.94 2.23 13.35
N ALA A 65 -9.06 2.78 13.82
CA ALA A 65 -10.36 2.66 13.15
C ALA A 65 -10.31 3.15 11.70
N GLY A 66 -9.75 4.35 11.45
CA GLY A 66 -9.58 4.88 10.10
C GLY A 66 -8.65 4.04 9.21
N ALA A 67 -7.66 3.35 9.78
CA ALA A 67 -6.80 2.43 9.03
C ALA A 67 -7.48 1.09 8.73
N LEU A 68 -8.36 0.60 9.62
CA LEU A 68 -9.17 -0.61 9.39
C LEU A 68 -10.25 -0.39 8.32
N VAL A 69 -10.87 0.80 8.27
CA VAL A 69 -11.79 1.18 7.18
C VAL A 69 -11.04 1.15 5.84
N ALA A 70 -9.90 1.86 5.74
CA ALA A 70 -9.09 1.89 4.52
C ALA A 70 -8.53 0.50 4.12
N LEU A 71 -8.31 -0.41 5.08
CA LEU A 71 -7.94 -1.80 4.80
C LEU A 71 -9.07 -2.57 4.12
N ASN A 72 -10.30 -2.48 4.65
CA ASN A 72 -11.46 -3.14 4.07
C ASN A 72 -11.82 -2.54 2.70
N GLU A 73 -11.82 -1.21 2.55
CA GLU A 73 -12.03 -0.55 1.26
C GLU A 73 -11.01 -1.02 0.20
N ALA A 74 -9.73 -1.13 0.56
CA ALA A 74 -8.69 -1.60 -0.36
C ALA A 74 -8.80 -3.11 -0.68
N LYS A 75 -9.25 -3.92 0.29
CA LYS A 75 -9.55 -5.35 0.10
C LYS A 75 -10.70 -5.52 -0.89
N ASP A 76 -11.82 -4.83 -0.68
CA ASP A 76 -13.02 -4.93 -1.53
C ASP A 76 -12.76 -4.39 -2.94
N ALA A 77 -12.02 -3.29 -3.06
CA ALA A 77 -11.55 -2.77 -4.36
C ALA A 77 -10.62 -3.75 -5.08
N HIS A 78 -9.78 -4.50 -4.37
CA HIS A 78 -8.96 -5.54 -4.96
C HIS A 78 -9.79 -6.77 -5.38
N THR A 79 -10.71 -7.24 -4.55
CA THR A 79 -11.66 -8.31 -4.91
C THR A 79 -12.48 -7.94 -6.15
N ALA A 80 -12.99 -6.71 -6.24
CA ALA A 80 -13.70 -6.22 -7.43
C ALA A 80 -12.79 -6.11 -8.67
N SER A 81 -11.48 -5.86 -8.49
CA SER A 81 -10.51 -5.88 -9.60
C SER A 81 -10.25 -7.31 -10.11
N MET A 82 -10.13 -8.27 -9.19
CA MET A 82 -9.93 -9.68 -9.51
C MET A 82 -11.16 -10.31 -10.19
N GLY A 83 -12.38 -9.93 -9.77
CA GLY A 83 -13.61 -10.32 -10.45
C GLY A 83 -13.60 -9.93 -11.92
N LYS A 84 -13.39 -8.63 -12.21
CA LYS A 84 -13.30 -8.12 -13.60
C LYS A 84 -12.27 -8.85 -14.45
N LEU A 85 -11.08 -9.13 -13.90
CA LEU A 85 -10.05 -9.89 -14.60
C LEU A 85 -10.53 -11.30 -14.94
N SER A 86 -11.12 -12.01 -13.97
CA SER A 86 -11.68 -13.35 -14.17
C SER A 86 -12.85 -13.38 -15.16
N ASP A 87 -13.72 -12.35 -15.16
CA ASP A 87 -14.86 -12.25 -16.08
C ASP A 87 -14.41 -12.06 -17.54
N ILE A 88 -13.34 -11.28 -17.75
CA ILE A 88 -12.71 -11.10 -19.07
C ILE A 88 -12.00 -12.39 -19.51
N GLU A 89 -11.21 -13.03 -18.63
CA GLU A 89 -10.52 -14.30 -18.94
C GLU A 89 -11.51 -15.43 -19.30
N ALA A 90 -12.62 -15.55 -18.57
CA ALA A 90 -13.69 -16.50 -18.90
C ALA A 90 -14.42 -16.15 -20.21
N SER A 91 -14.49 -14.86 -20.57
CA SER A 91 -15.09 -14.41 -21.83
C SER A 91 -14.17 -14.64 -23.03
N ILE A 92 -12.85 -14.50 -22.87
CA ILE A 92 -11.85 -14.87 -23.88
C ILE A 92 -11.93 -16.38 -24.14
N GLN A 93 -11.88 -17.21 -23.10
CA GLN A 93 -11.97 -18.67 -23.23
C GLN A 93 -13.24 -19.11 -23.99
N ARG A 94 -14.38 -18.46 -23.72
CA ARG A 94 -15.63 -18.68 -24.47
C ARG A 94 -15.49 -18.31 -25.95
N CYS A 95 -14.95 -17.13 -26.26
CA CYS A 95 -14.74 -16.71 -27.65
C CYS A 95 -13.77 -17.62 -28.40
N GLU A 96 -12.71 -18.12 -27.73
CA GLU A 96 -11.79 -19.09 -28.32
C GLU A 96 -12.48 -20.42 -28.65
N GLN A 97 -13.34 -20.91 -27.76
CA GLN A 97 -14.12 -22.12 -27.97
C GLN A 97 -15.13 -21.96 -29.12
N GLU A 98 -15.89 -20.86 -29.16
CA GLU A 98 -16.87 -20.59 -30.23
C GLU A 98 -16.17 -20.40 -31.59
N ARG A 99 -15.04 -19.67 -31.63
CA ARG A 99 -14.19 -19.56 -32.83
C ARG A 99 -13.73 -20.94 -33.31
N GLN A 100 -13.27 -21.80 -32.41
CA GLN A 100 -12.78 -23.13 -32.77
C GLN A 100 -13.91 -24.04 -33.30
N THR A 101 -15.12 -23.90 -32.76
CA THR A 101 -16.33 -24.54 -33.29
C THR A 101 -16.67 -24.03 -34.69
N ALA A 102 -16.70 -22.71 -34.89
CA ALA A 102 -17.01 -22.09 -36.18
C ALA A 102 -16.00 -22.47 -37.29
N LEU A 103 -14.70 -22.52 -36.97
CA LEU A 103 -13.66 -23.03 -37.87
C LEU A 103 -13.87 -24.51 -38.22
N SER A 104 -14.27 -25.34 -37.24
CA SER A 104 -14.55 -26.77 -37.47
C SER A 104 -15.77 -26.97 -38.37
N GLU A 105 -16.85 -26.21 -38.15
CA GLU A 105 -18.02 -26.22 -39.03
C GLU A 105 -17.69 -25.78 -40.46
N SER A 106 -16.90 -24.70 -40.62
CA SER A 106 -16.51 -24.21 -41.94
C SER A 106 -15.64 -25.23 -42.68
N ALA A 107 -14.70 -25.88 -42.00
CA ALA A 107 -13.87 -26.93 -42.58
C ALA A 107 -14.69 -28.15 -43.05
N GLN A 108 -15.65 -28.62 -42.22
CA GLN A 108 -16.54 -29.73 -42.58
C GLN A 108 -17.44 -29.36 -43.76
N ALA A 109 -18.09 -28.18 -43.72
CA ALA A 109 -18.91 -27.68 -44.81
C ALA A 109 -18.12 -27.50 -46.12
N GLU A 110 -16.83 -27.12 -46.03
CA GLU A 110 -15.95 -27.04 -47.20
C GLU A 110 -15.61 -28.42 -47.79
N GLN A 111 -15.35 -29.41 -46.94
CA GLN A 111 -15.10 -30.79 -47.40
C GLN A 111 -16.33 -31.37 -48.11
N ASP A 112 -17.51 -31.23 -47.52
CA ASP A 112 -18.77 -31.73 -48.09
C ASP A 112 -19.12 -30.99 -49.39
N TRP A 113 -19.02 -29.66 -49.40
CA TRP A 113 -19.24 -28.86 -50.60
C TRP A 113 -18.27 -29.24 -51.74
N ARG A 114 -16.97 -29.39 -51.45
CA ARG A 114 -15.98 -29.83 -52.45
C ARG A 114 -16.24 -31.27 -52.94
N SER A 115 -16.79 -32.15 -52.10
CA SER A 115 -17.17 -33.50 -52.50
C SER A 115 -18.37 -33.48 -53.45
N ARG A 116 -19.43 -32.76 -53.07
CA ARG A 116 -20.68 -32.66 -53.82
C ARG A 116 -20.52 -31.90 -55.13
N PHE A 117 -19.78 -30.78 -55.14
CA PHE A 117 -19.49 -30.00 -56.35
C PHE A 117 -18.75 -30.83 -57.42
N ARG A 118 -17.79 -31.68 -57.03
CA ARG A 118 -17.11 -32.61 -57.95
C ARG A 118 -18.07 -33.69 -58.46
N THR A 119 -18.83 -34.32 -57.57
CA THR A 119 -19.80 -35.39 -57.92
C THR A 119 -20.86 -34.88 -58.90
N LEU A 120 -21.39 -33.67 -58.67
CA LEU A 120 -22.36 -32.98 -59.52
C LEU A 120 -21.73 -32.32 -60.77
N ARG A 121 -20.41 -32.47 -60.98
CA ARG A 121 -19.64 -31.87 -62.08
C ARG A 121 -19.86 -30.36 -62.25
N GLY A 122 -20.02 -29.65 -61.13
CA GLY A 122 -20.27 -28.21 -61.09
C GLY A 122 -21.74 -27.77 -61.22
N ASN A 123 -22.70 -28.69 -61.28
CA ASN A 123 -24.12 -28.32 -61.29
C ASN A 123 -24.55 -27.71 -59.93
N LEU A 124 -24.92 -26.43 -59.94
CA LEU A 124 -25.20 -25.62 -58.74
C LEU A 124 -26.65 -25.73 -58.27
N THR A 125 -26.98 -26.84 -57.62
CA THR A 125 -28.28 -27.06 -56.97
C THR A 125 -28.51 -26.11 -55.78
N PRO A 126 -29.76 -25.91 -55.30
CA PRO A 126 -30.04 -25.05 -54.15
C PRO A 126 -29.31 -25.49 -52.86
N GLU A 127 -29.17 -26.80 -52.65
CA GLU A 127 -28.53 -27.39 -51.47
C GLU A 127 -27.03 -27.11 -51.48
N LEU A 128 -26.38 -27.25 -52.65
CA LEU A 128 -24.96 -26.95 -52.82
C LEU A 128 -24.64 -25.45 -52.65
N LYS A 129 -25.62 -24.58 -52.92
CA LYS A 129 -25.53 -23.14 -52.59
C LYS A 129 -25.68 -22.91 -51.08
N ALA A 130 -26.61 -23.58 -50.42
CA ALA A 130 -26.81 -23.49 -48.97
C ALA A 130 -25.57 -23.96 -48.18
N GLU A 131 -24.95 -25.07 -48.59
CA GLU A 131 -23.67 -25.55 -48.04
C GLU A 131 -22.55 -24.50 -48.20
N HIS A 132 -22.45 -23.87 -49.37
CA HIS A 132 -21.49 -22.80 -49.63
C HIS A 132 -21.73 -21.59 -48.72
N SER A 133 -22.99 -21.16 -48.57
CA SER A 133 -23.37 -20.05 -47.69
C SER A 133 -23.09 -20.37 -46.22
N LYS A 134 -23.34 -21.60 -45.74
CA LYS A 134 -22.97 -22.00 -44.38
C LYS A 134 -21.46 -21.91 -44.17
N ARG A 135 -20.66 -22.46 -45.09
CA ARG A 135 -19.18 -22.40 -45.01
C ARG A 135 -18.68 -20.95 -44.87
N ILE A 136 -19.23 -20.02 -45.65
CA ILE A 136 -18.88 -18.59 -45.55
C ILE A 136 -19.32 -18.04 -44.19
N ALA A 137 -20.59 -18.20 -43.79
CA ALA A 137 -21.09 -17.68 -42.52
C ALA A 137 -20.29 -18.19 -41.30
N SER A 138 -19.98 -19.49 -41.23
CA SER A 138 -19.14 -20.07 -40.17
C SER A 138 -17.68 -19.61 -40.25
N ARG A 139 -17.21 -19.10 -41.39
CA ARG A 139 -15.88 -18.48 -41.51
C ARG A 139 -15.89 -17.04 -41.02
N GLU A 140 -16.77 -16.19 -41.56
CA GLU A 140 -16.85 -14.78 -41.15
C GLU A 140 -17.04 -14.69 -39.62
N LEU A 141 -17.88 -15.55 -39.03
CA LEU A 141 -18.05 -15.66 -37.58
C LEU A 141 -16.76 -15.99 -36.81
N ALA A 142 -15.85 -16.79 -37.36
CA ALA A 142 -14.56 -17.10 -36.74
C ALA A 142 -13.57 -15.93 -36.86
N ASP A 143 -13.65 -15.17 -37.95
CA ASP A 143 -12.87 -13.95 -38.14
C ASP A 143 -13.39 -12.82 -37.21
N GLU A 144 -14.70 -12.66 -37.03
CA GLU A 144 -15.35 -11.79 -36.03
C GLU A 144 -14.92 -12.12 -34.58
N PHE A 145 -14.97 -13.40 -34.18
CA PHE A 145 -14.45 -13.80 -32.86
C PHE A 145 -12.95 -13.52 -32.70
N THR A 146 -12.17 -13.52 -33.78
CA THR A 146 -10.74 -13.18 -33.73
C THR A 146 -10.53 -11.68 -33.51
N GLY A 147 -11.40 -10.83 -34.04
CA GLY A 147 -11.49 -9.41 -33.66
C GLY A 147 -11.79 -9.24 -32.17
N LEU A 148 -12.90 -9.83 -31.70
CA LEU A 148 -13.34 -9.71 -30.30
C LEU A 148 -12.30 -10.24 -29.29
N ILE A 149 -11.60 -11.34 -29.57
CA ILE A 149 -10.50 -11.83 -28.71
C ILE A 149 -9.36 -10.81 -28.62
N THR A 150 -9.06 -10.09 -29.71
CA THR A 150 -8.00 -9.07 -29.74
C THR A 150 -8.36 -7.85 -28.87
N GLU A 151 -9.63 -7.45 -28.85
CA GLU A 151 -10.15 -6.42 -27.95
C GLU A 151 -10.15 -6.90 -26.48
N LEU A 152 -10.60 -8.13 -26.21
CA LEU A 152 -10.66 -8.66 -24.86
C LEU A 152 -9.27 -8.88 -24.23
N GLU A 153 -8.23 -9.26 -24.99
CA GLU A 153 -6.85 -9.34 -24.45
C GLU A 153 -6.26 -7.95 -24.11
N LYS A 154 -6.71 -6.89 -24.80
CA LYS A 154 -6.41 -5.49 -24.47
C LYS A 154 -7.12 -5.07 -23.16
N ASP A 155 -8.40 -5.39 -23.02
CA ASP A 155 -9.16 -5.16 -21.78
C ASP A 155 -8.61 -5.96 -20.59
N LYS A 156 -8.20 -7.21 -20.81
CA LYS A 156 -7.50 -8.06 -19.83
C LYS A 156 -6.18 -7.43 -19.37
N SER A 157 -5.45 -6.79 -20.28
CA SER A 157 -4.21 -6.07 -19.94
C SER A 157 -4.49 -4.84 -19.06
N LEU A 158 -5.57 -4.11 -19.31
CA LEU A 158 -6.06 -3.01 -18.46
C LEU A 158 -6.56 -3.52 -17.10
N ALA A 159 -7.32 -4.62 -17.07
CA ALA A 159 -7.81 -5.25 -15.85
C ALA A 159 -6.65 -5.78 -14.97
N MET A 160 -5.61 -6.36 -15.59
CA MET A 160 -4.38 -6.80 -14.92
C MET A 160 -3.62 -5.62 -14.30
N LEU A 161 -3.52 -4.47 -14.99
CA LEU A 161 -2.98 -3.23 -14.41
C LEU A 161 -3.80 -2.75 -13.21
N GLY A 162 -5.14 -2.82 -13.31
CA GLY A 162 -6.07 -2.51 -12.22
C GLY A 162 -5.85 -3.42 -11.00
N ALA A 163 -5.85 -4.74 -11.20
CA ALA A 163 -5.64 -5.76 -10.17
C ALA A 163 -4.25 -5.65 -9.50
N CYS A 164 -3.19 -5.37 -10.27
CA CYS A 164 -1.87 -5.10 -9.71
C CYS A 164 -1.83 -3.80 -8.88
N SER A 165 -2.60 -2.78 -9.27
CA SER A 165 -2.64 -1.49 -8.57
C SER A 165 -3.45 -1.56 -7.28
N SER A 166 -4.64 -2.17 -7.31
CA SER A 166 -5.46 -2.42 -6.13
C SER A 166 -4.81 -3.43 -5.17
N GLY A 167 -4.14 -4.46 -5.69
CA GLY A 167 -3.36 -5.40 -4.86
C GLY A 167 -2.20 -4.71 -4.15
N THR A 168 -1.51 -3.76 -4.81
CA THR A 168 -0.50 -2.91 -4.16
C THR A 168 -1.12 -2.05 -3.06
N ALA A 169 -2.27 -1.43 -3.32
CA ALA A 169 -2.97 -0.59 -2.34
C ALA A 169 -3.44 -1.40 -1.11
N TYR A 170 -3.99 -2.60 -1.31
CA TYR A 170 -4.41 -3.51 -0.23
C TYR A 170 -3.22 -3.94 0.66
N ILE A 171 -2.08 -4.28 0.05
CA ILE A 171 -0.83 -4.53 0.79
C ILE A 171 -0.44 -3.33 1.66
N SER A 172 -0.40 -2.12 1.10
CA SER A 172 0.00 -0.92 1.84
C SER A 172 -1.02 -0.48 2.90
N ALA A 173 -2.31 -0.73 2.67
CA ALA A 173 -3.35 -0.50 3.65
C ALA A 173 -3.22 -1.47 4.84
N HIS A 174 -2.92 -2.74 4.60
CA HIS A 174 -2.64 -3.72 5.66
C HIS A 174 -1.40 -3.31 6.46
N GLU A 175 -0.29 -3.01 5.78
CA GLU A 175 0.95 -2.56 6.44
C GLU A 175 0.69 -1.32 7.31
N LYS A 176 -0.06 -0.34 6.81
CA LYS A 176 -0.46 0.85 7.56
C LYS A 176 -1.36 0.51 8.76
N ALA A 177 -2.34 -0.37 8.62
CA ALA A 177 -3.24 -0.75 9.72
C ALA A 177 -2.48 -1.50 10.83
N PHE A 178 -1.75 -2.55 10.46
CA PHE A 178 -0.95 -3.35 11.39
C PHE A 178 0.11 -2.50 12.12
N THR A 179 0.87 -1.68 11.40
CA THR A 179 1.86 -0.79 12.02
C THR A 179 1.23 0.32 12.85
N THR A 180 0.04 0.83 12.52
CA THR A 180 -0.65 1.84 13.34
C THR A 180 -1.09 1.25 14.68
N TYR A 181 -1.64 0.04 14.68
CA TYR A 181 -2.01 -0.71 15.89
C TYR A 181 -0.77 -1.12 16.71
N ALA A 182 0.24 -1.76 16.10
CA ALA A 182 1.44 -2.17 16.83
C ALA A 182 2.20 -0.98 17.48
N ASN A 183 2.25 0.19 16.81
CA ASN A 183 2.79 1.43 17.38
C ASN A 183 1.89 2.08 18.44
N SER A 184 0.60 1.74 18.50
CA SER A 184 -0.29 2.11 19.61
C SER A 184 0.03 1.25 20.83
N GLU A 185 -0.04 -0.07 20.69
CA GLU A 185 0.10 -0.99 21.81
C GLU A 185 1.50 -0.94 22.43
N TRP A 186 2.55 -0.76 21.62
CA TRP A 186 3.89 -0.48 22.13
C TRP A 186 3.94 0.79 22.99
N LYS A 187 3.23 1.87 22.61
CA LYS A 187 3.17 3.10 23.41
C LYS A 187 2.33 2.92 24.68
N LYS A 188 1.21 2.18 24.62
CA LYS A 188 0.42 1.83 25.80
C LYS A 188 1.24 1.02 26.80
N ALA A 189 1.97 0.00 26.32
CA ALA A 189 2.85 -0.82 27.15
C ALA A 189 3.99 0.00 27.79
N LEU A 190 4.63 0.91 27.04
CA LEU A 190 5.67 1.81 27.59
C LEU A 190 5.11 2.85 28.58
N ALA A 191 3.88 3.34 28.38
CA ALA A 191 3.21 4.23 29.35
C ALA A 191 2.74 3.48 30.61
N GLY A 192 2.44 2.18 30.48
CA GLY A 192 1.95 1.30 31.55
C GLY A 192 3.03 0.54 32.34
N ILE A 193 4.33 0.84 32.14
CA ILE A 193 5.42 0.16 32.86
C ILE A 193 5.21 0.27 34.37
N SER A 194 5.12 -0.88 35.05
CA SER A 194 4.70 -0.91 36.45
C SER A 194 5.71 -0.20 37.38
N PRO A 195 5.24 0.59 38.37
CA PRO A 195 6.12 1.21 39.36
C PRO A 195 6.97 0.20 40.16
N ALA A 196 6.49 -1.03 40.30
CA ALA A 196 7.23 -2.13 40.92
C ALA A 196 8.45 -2.54 40.07
N LEU A 197 8.30 -2.67 38.75
CA LEU A 197 9.41 -2.97 37.84
C LEU A 197 10.43 -1.82 37.82
N LEU A 198 9.97 -0.56 37.74
CA LEU A 198 10.86 0.61 37.80
C LEU A 198 11.66 0.66 39.11
N ARG A 199 11.02 0.37 40.26
CA ARG A 199 11.69 0.28 41.55
C ARG A 199 12.74 -0.84 41.59
N ALA A 200 12.41 -2.03 41.08
CA ALA A 200 13.35 -3.16 41.03
C ALA A 200 14.55 -2.85 40.12
N PHE A 201 14.30 -2.28 38.94
CA PHE A 201 15.32 -1.89 37.96
C PHE A 201 16.32 -0.88 38.54
N LEU A 202 15.84 0.17 39.21
CA LEU A 202 16.69 1.17 39.88
C LEU A 202 17.49 0.58 41.05
N LEU A 203 16.90 -0.30 41.85
CA LEU A 203 17.61 -1.00 42.93
C LEU A 203 18.69 -1.96 42.40
N ARG A 204 18.43 -2.66 41.29
CA ARG A 204 19.41 -3.54 40.62
C ARG A 204 20.58 -2.74 40.07
N ILE A 205 20.33 -1.60 39.41
CA ILE A 205 21.38 -0.65 38.99
C ILE A 205 22.23 -0.22 40.19
N ARG A 206 21.60 0.21 41.28
CA ARG A 206 22.31 0.66 42.48
C ARG A 206 23.15 -0.44 43.13
N SER A 207 22.67 -1.69 43.10
CA SER A 207 23.46 -2.84 43.58
C SER A 207 24.74 -3.06 42.76
N LEU A 208 24.68 -2.84 41.44
CA LEU A 208 25.82 -3.01 40.54
C LEU A 208 26.81 -1.83 40.64
N GLU A 209 26.32 -0.59 40.81
CA GLU A 209 27.16 0.56 41.16
C GLU A 209 27.99 0.29 42.44
N MET A 210 27.37 -0.28 43.47
CA MET A 210 28.04 -0.58 44.74
C MET A 210 29.01 -1.77 44.66
N SER A 211 28.88 -2.65 43.67
CA SER A 211 29.83 -3.75 43.42
C SER A 211 30.96 -3.37 42.43
N GLY A 212 31.03 -2.13 41.96
CA GLY A 212 32.06 -1.67 41.03
C GLY A 212 31.88 -2.15 39.58
N GLU A 213 30.66 -2.48 39.16
CA GLU A 213 30.36 -2.76 37.75
C GLU A 213 30.61 -1.50 36.89
N THR A 214 31.26 -1.68 35.74
CA THR A 214 31.68 -0.61 34.83
C THR A 214 30.51 -0.06 34.00
N SER A 215 29.48 -0.86 33.70
CA SER A 215 28.25 -0.37 33.04
C SER A 215 26.95 -0.90 33.65
N PRO A 216 26.59 -0.46 34.89
CA PRO A 216 25.41 -0.97 35.60
C PRO A 216 24.13 -0.90 34.77
N ARG A 217 23.86 0.24 34.11
CA ARG A 217 22.64 0.44 33.31
C ARG A 217 22.60 -0.47 32.07
N ALA A 218 23.72 -0.70 31.39
CA ALA A 218 23.76 -1.59 30.23
C ALA A 218 23.50 -3.04 30.66
N THR A 219 24.11 -3.48 31.76
CA THR A 219 23.90 -4.81 32.34
C THR A 219 22.42 -5.03 32.70
N VAL A 220 21.76 -4.13 33.44
CA VAL A 220 20.33 -4.33 33.80
C VAL A 220 19.39 -4.20 32.59
N THR A 221 19.71 -3.32 31.63
CA THR A 221 18.93 -3.23 30.37
C THR A 221 19.00 -4.54 29.59
N ARG A 222 20.18 -5.19 29.56
CA ARG A 222 20.33 -6.52 28.96
C ARG A 222 19.59 -7.59 29.76
N GLU A 223 19.73 -7.64 31.08
CA GLU A 223 18.98 -8.58 31.94
C GLU A 223 17.47 -8.51 31.71
N LEU A 224 16.91 -7.29 31.57
CA LEU A 224 15.51 -7.07 31.26
C LEU A 224 15.13 -7.49 29.83
N GLY A 225 15.98 -7.20 28.84
CA GLY A 225 15.78 -7.60 27.45
C GLY A 225 15.84 -9.12 27.24
N ASP A 226 16.80 -9.79 27.88
CA ASP A 226 16.95 -11.25 27.87
C ASP A 226 15.70 -11.93 28.47
N ALA A 227 15.19 -11.41 29.58
CA ALA A 227 13.96 -11.89 30.22
C ALA A 227 12.70 -11.63 29.39
N LEU A 228 12.60 -10.47 28.71
CA LEU A 228 11.49 -10.14 27.83
C LEU A 228 11.46 -11.05 26.58
N ASN A 229 12.63 -11.29 25.97
CA ASN A 229 12.76 -12.21 24.83
C ASN A 229 12.40 -13.66 25.19
N MET A 230 12.72 -14.11 26.41
CA MET A 230 12.32 -15.43 26.90
C MET A 230 10.79 -15.55 27.08
N GLN A 231 10.13 -14.48 27.53
CA GLN A 231 8.66 -14.47 27.68
C GLN A 231 7.94 -14.31 26.34
N SER A 232 8.43 -13.48 25.42
CA SER A 232 7.80 -13.30 24.10
C SER A 232 7.88 -14.57 23.24
N ALA A 233 8.92 -15.39 23.40
CA ALA A 233 9.03 -16.71 22.76
C ALA A 233 8.01 -17.75 23.28
N LEU A 234 7.34 -17.48 24.41
CA LEU A 234 6.28 -18.32 24.98
C LEU A 234 4.88 -17.68 24.82
N TYR A 235 4.81 -16.41 24.44
CA TYR A 235 3.56 -15.67 24.29
C TYR A 235 2.83 -16.05 23.01
N HIS A 236 1.52 -16.24 23.12
CA HIS A 236 0.62 -16.57 22.02
C HIS A 236 -0.57 -15.61 22.07
N PHE A 237 -0.92 -15.00 20.94
CA PHE A 237 -2.10 -14.15 20.82
C PHE A 237 -3.36 -15.01 20.79
N ASP A 238 -4.32 -14.72 21.67
CA ASP A 238 -5.67 -15.26 21.60
C ASP A 238 -6.52 -14.37 20.68
N MET A 239 -6.76 -14.84 19.45
CA MET A 239 -7.42 -14.04 18.41
C MET A 239 -8.85 -13.63 18.77
N GLU A 240 -9.55 -14.42 19.59
CA GLU A 240 -10.90 -14.09 20.09
C GLU A 240 -10.91 -12.86 21.01
N GLN A 241 -9.75 -12.53 21.62
CA GLN A 241 -9.55 -11.35 22.47
C GLN A 241 -8.88 -10.19 21.72
N GLU A 242 -8.52 -10.37 20.44
CA GLU A 242 -7.79 -9.40 19.63
C GLU A 242 -8.62 -8.88 18.45
N PRO A 243 -9.59 -7.97 18.67
CA PRO A 243 -10.54 -7.53 17.64
C PRO A 243 -9.87 -6.80 16.46
N VAL A 244 -8.69 -6.19 16.66
CA VAL A 244 -7.94 -5.54 15.59
C VAL A 244 -7.17 -6.57 14.76
N LEU A 245 -6.44 -7.50 15.41
CA LEU A 245 -5.68 -8.53 14.72
C LEU A 245 -6.58 -9.57 14.03
N SER A 246 -7.81 -9.77 14.51
CA SER A 246 -8.81 -10.59 13.82
C SER A 246 -9.28 -9.97 12.48
N VAL A 247 -9.11 -8.65 12.29
CA VAL A 247 -9.39 -7.98 11.00
C VAL A 247 -8.14 -7.85 10.13
N THR A 248 -6.97 -7.49 10.70
CA THR A 248 -5.74 -7.36 9.90
C THR A 248 -5.12 -8.71 9.55
N GLY A 249 -5.18 -9.68 10.47
CA GLY A 249 -4.25 -10.78 10.56
C GLY A 249 -2.88 -10.36 11.09
N MET A 250 -2.01 -11.35 11.35
CA MET A 250 -0.60 -11.15 11.72
C MET A 250 0.34 -11.16 10.50
N ASN A 251 -0.16 -11.54 9.33
CA ASN A 251 0.64 -11.79 8.13
C ASN A 251 0.13 -10.95 6.95
N ARG A 252 1.07 -10.35 6.21
CA ARG A 252 0.79 -9.58 4.98
C ARG A 252 -0.08 -10.39 4.00
N PRO A 253 -1.17 -9.82 3.45
CA PRO A 253 -2.03 -10.51 2.50
C PRO A 253 -1.28 -11.08 1.30
N VAL A 254 -1.60 -12.33 0.97
CA VAL A 254 -1.09 -13.01 -0.23
C VAL A 254 -1.95 -12.59 -1.41
N ILE A 255 -1.32 -11.98 -2.42
CA ILE A 255 -1.98 -11.62 -3.69
C ILE A 255 -1.71 -12.75 -4.69
N THR A 256 -2.77 -13.25 -5.32
CA THR A 256 -2.74 -14.38 -6.28
C THR A 256 -3.53 -14.04 -7.54
N GLY A 257 -3.22 -14.70 -8.66
CA GLY A 257 -3.92 -14.47 -9.93
C GLY A 257 -3.51 -13.20 -10.69
N VAL A 258 -2.44 -12.52 -10.27
CA VAL A 258 -1.88 -11.34 -10.96
C VAL A 258 -0.43 -11.61 -11.42
N ASP A 259 0.05 -10.87 -12.42
CA ASP A 259 1.47 -10.85 -12.75
C ASP A 259 2.28 -10.28 -11.57
N MET A 260 2.99 -11.17 -10.88
CA MET A 260 3.81 -10.84 -9.72
C MET A 260 5.01 -9.95 -10.04
N ALA A 261 5.48 -9.91 -11.30
CA ALA A 261 6.54 -9.00 -11.74
C ALA A 261 5.99 -7.59 -12.05
N LEU A 262 4.76 -7.49 -12.53
CA LEU A 262 4.02 -6.23 -12.72
C LEU A 262 3.54 -5.63 -11.38
N LEU A 263 3.02 -6.47 -10.48
CA LEU A 263 2.66 -6.10 -9.10
C LEU A 263 3.85 -5.48 -8.35
N ARG A 264 5.04 -6.09 -8.47
CA ARG A 264 6.26 -5.64 -7.77
C ARG A 264 6.95 -4.42 -8.41
N SER A 265 6.53 -3.95 -9.59
CA SER A 265 7.25 -2.89 -10.31
C SER A 265 6.31 -1.78 -10.82
N PRO A 266 6.24 -0.63 -10.12
CA PRO A 266 5.51 0.54 -10.60
C PRO A 266 5.96 1.02 -11.98
N ALA A 267 7.27 0.95 -12.28
CA ALA A 267 7.82 1.31 -13.58
C ALA A 267 7.28 0.42 -14.72
N ARG A 268 7.12 -0.90 -14.49
CA ARG A 268 6.48 -1.79 -15.47
C ARG A 268 5.01 -1.46 -15.68
N ARG A 269 4.28 -1.09 -14.61
CA ARG A 269 2.87 -0.64 -14.73
C ARG A 269 2.74 0.62 -15.55
N MET A 270 3.56 1.64 -15.26
CA MET A 270 3.56 2.90 -16.01
C MET A 270 3.94 2.68 -17.48
N LYS A 271 4.92 1.80 -17.75
CA LYS A 271 5.29 1.44 -19.12
C LYS A 271 4.11 0.77 -19.86
N LEU A 272 3.52 -0.29 -19.31
CA LEU A 272 2.42 -1.01 -19.95
C LEU A 272 1.17 -0.13 -20.14
N ALA A 273 0.87 0.75 -19.17
CA ALA A 273 -0.22 1.72 -19.30
C ALA A 273 0.02 2.70 -20.46
N ALA A 274 1.25 3.18 -20.66
CA ALA A 274 1.61 4.03 -21.79
C ALA A 274 1.58 3.25 -23.13
N GLU A 275 2.02 1.99 -23.16
CA GLU A 275 1.96 1.13 -24.35
C GLU A 275 0.52 0.76 -24.76
N LEU A 276 -0.44 0.76 -23.84
CA LEU A 276 -1.86 0.60 -24.13
C LEU A 276 -2.48 1.93 -24.61
N ALA A 277 -2.27 3.03 -23.88
CA ALA A 277 -2.78 4.34 -24.26
C ALA A 277 -2.28 4.84 -25.63
N ALA A 278 -1.03 4.51 -26.01
CA ALA A 278 -0.51 4.82 -27.34
C ALA A 278 -1.32 4.11 -28.45
N LYS A 279 -1.67 2.83 -28.24
CA LYS A 279 -2.51 2.06 -29.18
C LYS A 279 -3.93 2.59 -29.24
N ASP A 280 -4.48 3.09 -28.13
CA ASP A 280 -5.80 3.74 -28.11
C ASP A 280 -5.84 4.97 -29.03
N HIS A 281 -4.76 5.78 -29.03
CA HIS A 281 -4.62 6.91 -29.94
C HIS A 281 -4.43 6.46 -31.41
N GLU A 282 -3.54 5.49 -31.67
CA GLU A 282 -3.33 4.95 -33.02
C GLU A 282 -4.61 4.31 -33.61
N GLN A 283 -5.46 3.70 -32.78
CA GLN A 283 -6.76 3.13 -33.18
C GLN A 283 -7.89 4.16 -33.30
N ALA A 284 -7.69 5.41 -32.87
CA ALA A 284 -8.69 6.48 -32.92
C ALA A 284 -8.46 7.52 -34.04
N GLU A 285 -7.29 7.49 -34.69
CA GLU A 285 -6.92 8.41 -35.78
C GLU A 285 -6.90 7.75 -37.18
N GLY A 286 -7.23 6.44 -37.28
CA GLY A 286 -7.22 5.64 -38.52
C GLY A 286 -8.59 5.21 -39.02
#